data_AF-A0A6C0HG08-F1
#
_entry.id   AF-A0A6C0HG08-F1
#
_cell.length_a   1.000
_cell.length_b   1.000
_cell.length_c   1.000
_cell.angle_alpha   90.00
_cell.angle_beta   90.00
_cell.angle_gamma   90.00
#
_symmetry.space_group_name_H-M   'P 1'
#
loop_
_entity.id
_entity.type
_entity.pdbx_description
1 polymer ?
#
loop_
_entity_poly.entity_id
_entity_poly.type
_entity_poly.pdbx_seq_one_letter_code
_entity_poly.pdbx_strand_id
1 'polypeptide(L)'
;MYSTMEINILGQKMRVEIIILCMIIGGFIGVNMFCSCAGGVKEGFYAAEDLMGAALNYSMGNGVKSSWENAPAKKAAKHGNVYDTLDTNVGGEVPLPDGELYMFYNNKNSPDCCPSTYSGDNGCVCVSREQMVYLNQRGGNRTLDTEY
;
A
#
# COMPACT_ATOMS: atom_id res chain seq x y z
N MET A 1 14.88 -54.75 -25.41
CA MET A 1 14.80 -54.89 -26.88
C MET A 1 13.93 -53.75 -27.40
N TYR A 2 14.52 -52.58 -27.67
CA TYR A 2 13.83 -51.53 -28.41
C TYR A 2 14.18 -51.75 -29.89
N SER A 3 13.20 -52.09 -30.72
CA SER A 3 13.40 -52.22 -32.16
C SER A 3 13.81 -50.86 -32.71
N THR A 4 14.97 -50.79 -33.37
CA THR A 4 15.43 -49.62 -34.13
C THR A 4 14.52 -49.42 -35.34
N MET A 5 13.38 -48.78 -35.12
CA MET A 5 12.51 -48.35 -36.21
C MET A 5 13.09 -47.07 -36.82
N GLU A 6 13.34 -47.12 -38.12
CA GLU A 6 13.77 -45.99 -38.93
C GLU A 6 12.62 -45.58 -39.84
N ILE A 7 12.21 -44.32 -39.80
CA ILE A 7 11.14 -43.79 -40.63
C ILE A 7 11.75 -42.69 -41.51
N ASN A 8 11.45 -42.74 -42.81
CA ASN A 8 11.86 -41.71 -43.76
C ASN A 8 10.84 -40.59 -43.78
N ILE A 9 11.21 -39.43 -43.22
CA ILE A 9 10.42 -38.21 -43.29
C ILE A 9 11.21 -37.22 -44.15
N LEU A 10 10.59 -36.74 -45.24
CA LEU A 10 11.16 -35.74 -46.17
C LEU A 10 12.52 -36.13 -46.81
N GLY A 11 12.81 -37.43 -46.95
CA GLY A 11 14.03 -37.93 -47.60
C GLY A 11 15.26 -38.05 -46.68
N GLN A 12 15.10 -37.79 -45.39
CA GLN A 12 16.14 -38.00 -44.37
C GLN A 12 15.79 -39.21 -43.50
N LYS A 13 16.75 -40.13 -43.31
CA LYS A 13 16.59 -41.30 -42.43
C LYS A 13 16.76 -40.85 -40.98
N MET A 14 15.68 -40.84 -40.21
CA MET A 14 15.74 -40.48 -38.79
C MET A 14 15.36 -41.65 -37.90
N ARG A 15 16.05 -41.75 -36.75
CA ARG A 15 15.76 -42.74 -35.71
C ARG A 15 14.54 -42.28 -34.93
N VAL A 16 13.54 -43.15 -34.79
CA VAL A 16 12.28 -42.84 -34.10
C VAL A 16 12.49 -42.40 -32.66
N GLU A 17 13.50 -42.94 -31.98
CA GLU A 17 13.89 -42.54 -30.61
C GLU A 17 14.22 -41.05 -30.49
N ILE A 18 14.92 -40.49 -31.49
CA ILE A 18 15.33 -39.08 -31.49
C ILE A 18 14.11 -38.18 -31.68
N ILE A 19 13.15 -38.60 -32.51
CA ILE A 19 11.90 -37.86 -32.75
C ILE A 19 11.08 -37.77 -31.46
N ILE A 20 10.92 -38.88 -30.75
CA ILE A 20 10.18 -38.94 -29.48
C ILE A 20 10.87 -38.06 -28.43
N LEU A 21 12.19 -38.10 -28.34
CA LEU A 21 12.96 -37.28 -27.40
C LEU A 21 12.83 -35.79 -27.69
N CYS A 22 12.90 -35.38 -28.96
CA CYS A 22 12.66 -33.99 -29.37
C CYS A 22 11.23 -33.52 -29.08
N MET A 23 10.21 -34.38 -29.25
CA MET A 23 8.82 -34.03 -28.90
C MET A 23 8.61 -33.86 -27.39
N ILE A 24 9.25 -34.68 -26.55
CA ILE A 24 9.16 -34.56 -25.08
C ILE A 24 9.83 -33.26 -24.61
N ILE A 25 11.05 -32.98 -25.08
CA ILE A 25 11.78 -31.76 -24.71
C ILE A 25 11.08 -30.52 -25.27
N GLY A 26 10.62 -30.55 -26.53
CA GLY A 26 9.86 -29.47 -27.14
C GLY A 26 8.53 -29.21 -26.42
N GLY A 27 7.85 -30.27 -25.97
CA GLY A 27 6.64 -30.16 -25.15
C GLY A 27 6.92 -29.51 -23.79
N PHE A 28 7.99 -29.91 -23.11
CA PHE A 28 8.37 -29.31 -21.83
C PHE A 28 8.73 -27.82 -21.95
N ILE A 29 9.53 -27.46 -22.97
CA ILE A 29 9.88 -26.05 -23.24
C ILE A 29 8.62 -25.27 -23.66
N GLY A 30 7.75 -25.85 -24.49
CA GLY A 30 6.50 -25.24 -24.93
C GLY A 30 5.54 -24.93 -23.78
N VAL A 31 5.36 -25.87 -22.85
CA VAL A 31 4.51 -25.69 -21.66
C VAL A 31 5.08 -24.60 -20.73
N ASN A 32 6.40 -24.50 -20.58
CA ASN A 32 7.00 -23.48 -19.72
C ASN A 32 7.06 -22.09 -20.39
N MET A 33 7.31 -22.02 -21.70
CA MET A 33 7.54 -20.76 -22.42
C MET A 33 6.26 -20.15 -23.00
N PHE A 34 5.38 -20.94 -23.61
CA PHE A 34 4.15 -20.43 -24.23
C PHE A 34 2.97 -20.37 -23.23
N CYS A 35 2.91 -21.26 -22.24
CA CYS A 35 1.88 -21.21 -21.20
C CYS A 35 2.19 -20.19 -20.09
N SER A 36 3.44 -19.71 -19.95
CA SER A 36 3.77 -18.57 -19.06
C SER A 36 3.21 -17.24 -19.54
N CYS A 37 3.02 -17.06 -20.86
CA CYS A 37 2.51 -15.80 -21.42
C CYS A 37 0.98 -15.71 -21.41
N ALA A 38 0.29 -16.86 -21.43
CA ALA A 38 -1.16 -16.95 -21.32
C ALA A 38 -1.63 -17.23 -19.89
N GLY A 39 -0.68 -17.26 -18.95
CA GLY A 39 -0.97 -17.53 -17.57
C GLY A 39 -0.85 -18.99 -17.14
N GLY A 40 0.30 -19.36 -16.58
CA GLY A 40 0.51 -20.68 -15.98
C GLY A 40 -0.40 -20.99 -14.77
N VAL A 41 -0.29 -22.17 -14.19
CA VAL A 41 -1.11 -22.58 -13.04
C VAL A 41 -0.74 -21.75 -11.79
N LYS A 42 -1.47 -20.64 -11.60
CA LYS A 42 -1.24 -19.49 -10.69
C LYS A 42 -0.16 -18.52 -11.19
N GLU A 43 -0.63 -17.34 -11.59
CA GLU A 43 0.01 -16.48 -12.57
C GLU A 43 0.46 -15.17 -11.96
N GLY A 44 1.64 -14.71 -12.39
CA GLY A 44 1.76 -13.49 -13.18
C GLY A 44 1.24 -12.20 -12.57
N PHE A 45 -0.04 -12.05 -12.24
CA PHE A 45 -0.58 -10.83 -11.63
C PHE A 45 -0.15 -10.63 -10.17
N TYR A 46 0.13 -11.70 -9.41
CA TYR A 46 0.92 -11.60 -8.18
C TYR A 46 2.40 -11.25 -8.43
N ALA A 47 2.91 -11.52 -9.64
CA ALA A 47 4.26 -11.19 -10.07
C ALA A 47 4.34 -9.87 -10.89
N ALA A 48 3.20 -9.26 -11.25
CA ALA A 48 3.04 -8.09 -12.11
C ALA A 48 2.49 -6.89 -11.35
N GLU A 49 1.84 -7.13 -10.20
CA GLU A 49 1.85 -6.20 -9.07
C GLU A 49 3.31 -5.87 -8.67
N ASP A 50 4.22 -6.86 -8.75
CA ASP A 50 5.66 -6.73 -8.51
C ASP A 50 6.43 -6.06 -9.67
N LEU A 51 5.83 -5.93 -10.86
CA LEU A 51 6.51 -5.41 -12.05
C LEU A 51 6.01 -4.05 -12.52
N MET A 52 4.70 -3.75 -12.52
CA MET A 52 4.17 -2.61 -13.31
C MET A 52 2.90 -1.90 -12.83
N GLY A 53 2.40 -2.07 -11.60
CA GLY A 53 1.27 -1.25 -11.14
C GLY A 53 0.94 -1.37 -9.66
N ALA A 54 0.63 -0.24 -9.02
CA ALA A 54 0.23 -0.21 -7.63
C ALA A 54 -1.05 -1.02 -7.42
N ALA A 55 -1.01 -1.89 -6.42
CA ALA A 55 -2.08 -2.75 -5.98
C ALA A 55 -3.39 -1.97 -5.74
N LEU A 56 -4.31 -1.99 -6.71
CA LEU A 56 -5.60 -1.28 -6.61
C LEU A 56 -6.51 -1.81 -5.49
N ASN A 57 -6.23 -3.01 -4.99
CA ASN A 57 -6.99 -3.67 -3.92
C ASN A 57 -6.17 -3.81 -2.62
N TYR A 58 -5.05 -3.10 -2.49
CA TYR A 58 -4.27 -3.11 -1.27
C TYR A 58 -4.98 -2.28 -0.20
N SER A 59 -5.44 -2.98 0.83
CA SER A 59 -5.96 -2.39 2.06
C SER A 59 -5.01 -2.75 3.18
N MET A 60 -4.52 -1.73 3.90
CA MET A 60 -3.56 -1.90 5.01
C MET A 60 -4.16 -2.75 6.13
N GLY A 61 -5.49 -2.89 6.17
CA GLY A 61 -6.19 -3.69 7.16
C GLY A 61 -6.43 -5.15 6.84
N ASN A 62 -6.21 -5.59 5.60
CA ASN A 62 -6.42 -6.98 5.24
C ASN A 62 -5.40 -7.91 5.91
N GLY A 63 -5.86 -8.78 6.81
CA GLY A 63 -5.06 -9.78 7.50
C GLY A 63 -4.43 -9.34 8.82
N VAL A 64 -4.54 -8.06 9.21
CA VAL A 64 -4.02 -7.55 10.49
C VAL A 64 -5.12 -7.49 11.54
N LYS A 65 -5.01 -8.34 12.57
CA LYS A 65 -5.91 -8.34 13.74
C LYS A 65 -5.73 -7.02 14.49
N SER A 66 -6.66 -6.08 14.32
CA SER A 66 -6.64 -4.68 14.83
C SER A 66 -5.92 -3.64 13.95
N SER A 67 -6.05 -3.72 12.61
CA SER A 67 -5.72 -2.56 11.76
C SER A 67 -6.61 -1.35 12.06
N TRP A 68 -6.10 -0.14 11.84
CA TRP A 68 -6.86 1.10 11.98
C TRP A 68 -8.09 1.15 11.05
N GLU A 69 -8.03 0.50 9.87
CA GLU A 69 -9.15 0.39 8.91
C GLU A 69 -10.26 -0.55 9.41
N ASN A 70 -9.87 -1.60 10.15
CA ASN A 70 -10.76 -2.65 10.66
C ASN A 70 -10.99 -2.54 12.18
N ALA A 71 -10.48 -1.47 12.80
CA ALA A 71 -10.69 -1.19 14.20
C ALA A 71 -12.18 -0.89 14.35
N PRO A 72 -12.90 -1.58 15.26
CA PRO A 72 -14.30 -1.30 15.44
C PRO A 72 -14.43 0.19 15.78
N ALA A 73 -15.30 0.90 15.06
CA ALA A 73 -15.63 2.32 15.30
C ALA A 73 -15.95 2.63 16.78
N LYS A 74 -16.23 1.60 17.58
CA LYS A 74 -16.41 1.64 19.04
C LYS A 74 -15.15 1.87 19.88
N LYS A 75 -13.93 1.67 19.34
CA LYS A 75 -12.68 2.10 20.02
C LYS A 75 -12.37 3.57 19.73
N ALA A 76 -12.56 3.95 18.48
CA ALA A 76 -12.53 5.32 17.98
C ALA A 76 -13.52 6.27 18.68
N ALA A 77 -14.73 5.79 18.99
CA ALA A 77 -15.79 6.57 19.64
C ALA A 77 -15.70 6.62 21.18
N LYS A 78 -14.67 6.02 21.80
CA LYS A 78 -14.49 6.06 23.26
C LYS A 78 -13.69 7.27 23.74
N HIS A 79 -12.94 7.90 22.85
CA HIS A 79 -12.44 9.25 23.09
C HIS A 79 -13.53 10.20 22.58
N GLY A 80 -14.00 11.11 23.44
CA GLY A 80 -14.88 12.20 23.01
C GLY A 80 -14.23 13.01 21.89
N ASN A 81 -14.92 14.02 21.37
CA ASN A 81 -14.33 14.86 20.35
C ASN A 81 -13.06 15.53 20.92
N VAL A 82 -11.88 15.03 20.54
CA VAL A 82 -10.59 15.46 21.11
C VAL A 82 -10.33 16.93 20.79
N TYR A 83 -11.00 17.48 19.77
CA TYR A 83 -10.93 18.89 19.45
C TYR A 83 -11.64 19.80 20.47
N ASP A 84 -12.50 19.29 21.34
CA ASP A 84 -13.29 20.14 22.26
C ASP A 84 -12.41 20.85 23.30
N THR A 85 -11.24 20.30 23.61
CA THR A 85 -10.26 20.97 24.50
C THR A 85 -9.47 22.09 23.80
N LEU A 86 -9.61 22.21 22.48
CA LEU A 86 -8.84 23.11 21.63
C LEU A 86 -9.64 24.34 21.16
N ASP A 87 -10.94 24.41 21.47
CA ASP A 87 -11.84 25.50 21.04
C ASP A 87 -11.42 26.87 21.61
N THR A 88 -10.64 26.89 22.69
CA THR A 88 -10.13 28.13 23.32
C THR A 88 -8.82 28.63 22.72
N ASN A 89 -8.15 27.83 21.88
CA ASN A 89 -6.85 28.16 21.31
C ASN A 89 -7.00 28.89 19.98
N VAL A 90 -6.23 29.95 19.80
CA VAL A 90 -6.13 30.70 18.55
C VAL A 90 -4.85 30.31 17.80
N GLY A 91 -4.94 30.18 16.48
CA GLY A 91 -3.83 29.82 15.60
C GLY A 91 -3.84 30.63 14.31
N GLY A 92 -2.87 30.34 13.44
CA GLY A 92 -2.80 30.93 12.10
C GLY A 92 -3.85 30.37 11.14
N GLU A 93 -3.96 31.00 9.96
CA GLU A 93 -4.88 30.60 8.90
C GLU A 93 -4.57 29.18 8.38
N VAL A 94 -5.64 28.47 8.00
CA VAL A 94 -5.61 27.09 7.53
C VAL A 94 -6.43 27.00 6.25
N PRO A 95 -5.88 26.52 5.11
CA PRO A 95 -4.52 26.01 4.90
C PRO A 95 -3.44 27.09 5.01
N LEU A 96 -2.19 26.67 5.21
CA LEU A 96 -1.06 27.57 5.35
C LEU A 96 -0.88 28.43 4.07
N PRO A 97 -0.73 29.77 4.18
CA PRO A 97 -0.55 30.64 3.02
C PRO A 97 0.69 30.31 2.17
N ASP A 98 0.64 30.64 0.88
CA ASP A 98 1.75 30.43 -0.03
C ASP A 98 3.00 31.22 0.42
N GLY A 99 4.13 30.54 0.53
CA GLY A 99 5.41 31.12 0.97
C GLY A 99 5.69 31.01 2.47
N GLU A 100 4.76 30.46 3.25
CA GLU A 100 4.98 30.12 4.66
C GLU A 100 5.24 28.62 4.83
N LEU A 101 6.17 28.27 5.74
CA LEU A 101 6.53 26.87 6.04
C LEU A 101 6.17 26.47 7.48
N TYR A 102 5.86 27.43 8.33
CA TYR A 102 5.67 27.18 9.75
C TYR A 102 4.22 27.41 10.19
N MET A 103 3.46 26.31 10.22
CA MET A 103 2.04 26.27 10.59
C MET A 103 1.72 26.92 11.95
N PHE A 104 2.62 26.77 12.91
CA PHE A 104 2.40 27.19 14.30
C PHE A 104 3.05 28.52 14.64
N TYR A 105 3.48 29.30 13.64
CA TYR A 105 4.15 30.59 13.87
C TYR A 105 3.30 31.55 14.69
N ASN A 106 2.00 31.60 14.40
CA ASN A 106 1.05 32.47 15.07
C ASN A 106 0.43 31.83 16.34
N ASN A 107 0.88 30.64 16.74
CA ASN A 107 0.37 29.94 17.91
C ASN A 107 1.11 30.35 19.17
N LYS A 108 0.38 30.40 20.30
CA LYS A 108 0.99 30.59 21.62
C LYS A 108 1.68 29.30 22.06
N ASN A 109 2.87 29.43 22.64
CA ASN A 109 3.57 28.33 23.31
C ASN A 109 3.52 28.56 24.83
N SER A 110 2.93 27.63 25.57
CA SER A 110 2.77 27.69 27.04
C SER A 110 2.82 26.29 27.65
N PRO A 111 3.36 26.10 28.87
CA PRO A 111 3.24 24.83 29.58
C PRO A 111 1.78 24.46 29.87
N ASP A 112 0.86 25.43 29.94
CA ASP A 112 -0.57 25.18 30.16
C ASP A 112 -1.25 24.41 29.02
N CYS A 113 -0.66 24.44 27.83
CA CYS A 113 -1.18 23.78 26.64
C CYS A 113 -0.72 22.32 26.51
N CYS A 114 -0.10 21.78 27.56
CA CYS A 114 0.29 20.38 27.61
C CYS A 114 -0.85 19.50 28.17
N PRO A 115 -1.05 18.28 27.65
CA PRO A 115 -0.26 17.62 26.60
C PRO A 115 -0.63 18.11 25.18
N SER A 116 0.38 18.41 24.36
CA SER A 116 0.22 18.69 22.93
C SER A 116 1.23 17.88 22.12
N THR A 117 0.91 17.55 20.88
CA THR A 117 1.81 16.81 19.97
C THR A 117 3.03 17.63 19.56
N TYR A 118 2.90 18.96 19.59
CA TYR A 118 3.95 19.89 19.18
C TYR A 118 4.41 20.72 20.37
N SER A 119 5.71 20.92 20.46
CA SER A 119 6.38 21.71 21.51
C SER A 119 7.21 22.81 20.88
N GLY A 120 7.38 23.91 21.61
CA GLY A 120 8.27 25.02 21.29
C GLY A 120 9.09 25.43 22.50
N ASP A 121 9.81 26.55 22.37
CA ASP A 121 10.79 27.00 23.36
C ASP A 121 10.21 27.26 24.76
N ASN A 122 8.93 27.66 24.83
CA ASN A 122 8.23 28.02 26.07
C ASN A 122 7.20 26.98 26.53
N GLY A 123 7.27 25.73 26.04
CA GLY A 123 6.36 24.65 26.41
C GLY A 123 5.58 24.08 25.21
N CYS A 124 4.37 23.59 25.44
CA CYS A 124 3.54 23.01 24.39
C CYS A 124 2.91 24.07 23.49
N VAL A 125 2.74 23.75 22.20
CA VAL A 125 2.03 24.61 21.25
C VAL A 125 0.52 24.48 21.54
N CYS A 126 -0.12 25.63 21.78
CA CYS A 126 -1.56 25.74 21.90
C CYS A 126 -2.16 25.68 20.48
N VAL A 127 -2.48 24.48 20.00
CA VAL A 127 -3.00 24.31 18.65
C VAL A 127 -4.49 24.64 18.61
N SER A 128 -4.94 25.35 17.57
CA SER A 128 -6.37 25.58 17.36
C SER A 128 -7.06 24.33 16.81
N ARG A 129 -8.38 24.25 17.00
CA ARG A 129 -9.21 23.17 16.46
C ARG A 129 -9.05 23.02 14.94
N GLU A 130 -9.13 24.12 14.20
CA GLU A 130 -9.07 24.11 12.74
C GLU A 130 -7.73 23.58 12.22
N GLN A 131 -6.62 24.00 12.86
CA GLN A 131 -5.29 23.49 12.54
C GLN A 131 -5.16 21.99 12.84
N MET A 132 -5.68 21.51 13.97
CA MET A 132 -5.64 20.08 14.29
C MET A 132 -6.49 19.25 13.32
N VAL A 133 -7.68 19.73 12.95
CA VAL A 133 -8.55 19.06 11.97
C VAL A 133 -7.84 18.96 10.61
N TYR A 134 -7.27 20.06 10.13
CA TYR A 134 -6.52 20.08 8.88
C TYR A 134 -5.30 19.16 8.93
N LEU A 135 -4.56 19.16 10.04
CA LEU A 135 -3.41 18.28 10.23
C LEU A 135 -3.79 16.81 10.33
N ASN A 136 -4.99 16.48 10.83
CA ASN A 136 -5.51 15.12 10.86
C ASN A 136 -5.91 14.66 9.46
N GLN A 137 -6.51 15.53 8.66
CA GLN A 137 -6.98 15.23 7.30
C GLN A 137 -5.91 15.44 6.21
N ARG A 138 -4.71 15.94 6.58
CA ARG A 138 -3.63 16.25 5.65
C ARG A 138 -3.25 15.01 4.82
N GLY A 139 -3.02 15.20 3.53
CA GLY A 139 -2.66 14.12 2.61
C GLY A 139 -3.81 13.20 2.21
N GLY A 140 -5.07 13.54 2.56
CA GLY A 140 -6.27 12.87 2.05
C GLY A 140 -6.48 11.42 2.49
N ASN A 141 -5.65 10.92 3.41
CA ASN A 141 -5.67 9.51 3.82
C ASN A 141 -6.53 9.24 5.08
N ARG A 142 -7.02 10.30 5.74
CA ARG A 142 -7.81 10.19 6.98
C ARG A 142 -9.08 11.04 6.86
N THR A 143 -10.23 10.39 6.93
CA THR A 143 -11.57 11.02 6.85
C THR A 143 -12.41 10.82 8.12
N LEU A 144 -11.81 10.25 9.19
CA LEU A 144 -12.47 9.95 10.46
C LEU A 144 -11.82 10.74 11.61
N ASP A 145 -12.63 11.24 12.54
CA ASP A 145 -12.21 12.08 13.68
C ASP A 145 -11.67 11.29 14.88
N THR A 146 -10.93 10.22 14.63
CA THR A 146 -10.61 9.25 15.69
C THR A 146 -9.12 9.23 16.00
N GLU A 147 -8.80 9.59 17.24
CA GLU A 147 -7.49 9.53 17.91
C GLU A 147 -6.49 10.66 17.58
N TYR A 148 -6.32 11.57 18.54
CA TYR A 148 -5.04 12.12 19.03
C TYR A 148 -5.17 12.38 20.54
#